data_AF-A0A5C8B7W5-F1
#
_entry.id   AF-A0A5C8B7W5-F1
#
_cell.length_a   1.000
_cell.length_b   1.000
_cell.length_c   1.000
_cell.angle_alpha   90.00
_cell.angle_beta   90.00
_cell.angle_gamma   90.00
#
_symmetry.space_group_name_H-M   'P 1'
#
loop_
_entity.id
_entity.type
_entity.pdbx_description
1 polymer ?
#
loop_
_entity_poly.entity_id
_entity_poly.type
_entity_poly.pdbx_seq_one_letter_code
_entity_poly.pdbx_strand_id
1 'polypeptide(L)'
;MKHMKTVLILEHTEEVFDKLTCDVCGAESKWDQNWSTDEHERLNTTIQLDEEESFAHGGQSSQTQYHICPSCFKTELAKWFESHRQAKPTVTKSVW
;
A
#
# COMPACT_ATOMS: atom_id res chain seq x y z
N MET A 1 0.46 2.40 7.40
CA MET A 1 -0.46 3.51 7.63
C MET A 1 -0.06 4.76 6.86
N LYS A 2 -1.00 5.36 6.13
CA LYS A 2 -0.83 6.68 5.51
C LYS A 2 -1.06 7.78 6.54
N HIS A 3 -0.16 8.76 6.59
CA HIS A 3 -0.25 9.92 7.46
C HIS A 3 -0.52 11.16 6.62
N MET A 4 -1.50 11.95 7.05
CA MET A 4 -1.85 13.24 6.47
C MET A 4 -1.51 14.34 7.46
N LYS A 5 -1.15 15.52 6.96
CA LYS A 5 -0.97 16.73 7.78
C LYS A 5 -1.78 17.88 7.19
N THR A 6 -2.28 18.74 8.07
CA THR A 6 -2.95 19.97 7.67
C THR A 6 -1.90 21.08 7.48
N VAL A 7 -1.92 21.74 6.32
CA VAL A 7 -1.08 22.90 6.01
C VAL A 7 -1.96 24.09 5.64
N LEU A 8 -1.57 25.27 6.10
CA LEU A 8 -2.21 26.53 5.71
C LEU A 8 -1.59 27.01 4.40
N ILE A 9 -2.39 27.08 3.34
CA ILE A 9 -2.00 27.63 2.05
C ILE A 9 -2.80 28.90 1.84
N LEU A 10 -2.15 30.04 2.07
CA LEU A 10 -2.77 31.36 1.98
C LEU A 10 -4.03 31.48 2.87
N GLU A 11 -5.22 31.42 2.29
CA GLU A 11 -6.51 31.66 2.94
C GLU A 11 -7.29 30.39 3.31
N HIS A 12 -6.76 29.20 3.00
CA HIS A 12 -7.42 27.93 3.31
C HIS A 12 -6.44 26.87 3.83
N THR A 13 -6.98 25.85 4.50
CA THR A 13 -6.23 24.69 5.00
C THR A 13 -6.43 23.50 4.08
N GLU A 14 -5.35 22.81 3.74
CA GLU A 14 -5.38 21.57 2.96
C GLU A 14 -4.77 20.41 3.74
N GLU A 15 -5.34 19.22 3.58
CA GLU A 15 -4.73 17.97 4.04
C GLU A 15 -3.77 17.46 2.95
N VAL A 16 -2.48 17.49 3.25
CA VAL A 16 -1.45 16.96 2.35
C VAL A 16 -0.89 15.67 2.93
N PHE A 17 -0.41 14.80 2.04
CA PHE A 17 0.33 13.63 2.44
C PHE A 17 1.60 14.02 3.23
N ASP A 18 1.81 13.37 4.37
CA ASP A 18 2.99 13.58 5.19
C ASP A 18 3.99 12.43 4.99
N LYS A 19 3.55 11.20 5.24
CA LYS A 19 4.39 10.00 5.13
C LYS A 19 3.55 8.73 5.04
N LEU A 20 4.20 7.67 4.59
CA LEU A 20 3.65 6.33 4.55
C LEU A 20 4.47 5.42 5.46
N THR A 21 3.83 4.76 6.42
CA THR A 21 4.51 3.89 7.39
C THR A 21 4.17 2.43 7.11
N CYS A 22 5.15 1.54 7.24
CA CYS A 22 4.96 0.10 7.13
C CYS A 22 4.27 -0.43 8.39
N ASP A 23 3.13 -1.08 8.26
CA ASP A 23 2.34 -1.62 9.37
C ASP A 23 3.01 -2.83 10.04
N VAL A 24 4.04 -3.42 9.40
CA VAL A 24 4.79 -4.57 9.94
C VAL A 24 6.03 -4.14 10.73
N CYS A 25 6.85 -3.23 10.18
CA CYS A 25 8.14 -2.87 10.77
C CYS A 25 8.30 -1.40 11.14
N GLY A 26 7.32 -0.54 10.83
CA GLY A 26 7.39 0.90 11.09
C GLY A 26 8.28 1.69 10.14
N ALA A 27 8.85 1.08 9.10
CA ALA A 27 9.64 1.81 8.08
C ALA A 27 8.81 2.90 7.39
N GLU A 28 9.40 4.06 7.14
CA GLU A 28 8.71 5.21 6.57
C GLU A 28 9.11 5.47 5.12
N SER A 29 8.16 5.90 4.31
CA SER A 29 8.37 6.50 2.99
C SER A 29 7.89 7.93 2.98
N LYS A 30 8.66 8.77 2.27
CA LYS A 30 8.37 10.18 2.02
C LYS A 30 7.42 10.40 0.84
N TRP A 31 7.08 9.33 0.12
CA TRP A 31 6.27 9.39 -1.09
C TRP A 31 4.97 8.62 -0.91
N ASP A 32 3.88 9.16 -1.47
CA ASP A 32 2.58 8.51 -1.43
C ASP A 32 2.60 7.26 -2.33
N GLN A 33 2.32 6.10 -1.74
CA GLN A 33 2.27 4.79 -2.42
C GLN A 33 3.55 4.41 -3.20
N ASN A 34 4.68 5.07 -2.94
CA ASN A 34 5.99 4.72 -3.48
C ASN A 34 6.97 4.54 -2.33
N TRP A 35 7.60 3.37 -2.25
CA TRP A 35 8.64 3.02 -1.28
C TRP A 35 10.04 3.26 -1.82
N SER A 36 10.19 3.70 -3.06
CA SER A 36 11.50 4.03 -3.59
C SER A 36 12.05 5.30 -2.94
N THR A 37 13.37 5.36 -2.83
CA THR A 37 14.11 6.56 -2.44
C THR A 37 14.48 7.44 -3.63
N ASP A 38 14.38 6.91 -4.86
CA ASP A 38 14.69 7.60 -6.11
C ASP A 38 13.40 8.11 -6.78
N GLU A 39 13.45 9.33 -7.33
CA GLU A 39 12.34 10.00 -8.01
C GLU A 39 11.99 9.33 -9.35
N HIS A 40 12.94 8.63 -9.97
CA HIS A 40 12.75 7.93 -11.25
C HIS A 40 12.42 6.45 -11.08
N GLU A 41 12.32 5.96 -9.84
CA GLU A 41 11.97 4.58 -9.55
C GLU A 41 10.60 4.49 -8.87
N ARG A 42 9.85 3.47 -9.26
CA ARG A 42 8.58 3.13 -8.62
C ARG A 42 8.70 1.78 -7.96
N LEU A 43 8.52 1.77 -6.65
CA LEU A 43 8.47 0.55 -5.86
C LEU A 43 7.23 0.58 -4.97
N ASN A 44 6.20 -0.17 -5.32
CA ASN A 44 4.94 -0.19 -4.59
C ASN A 44 4.59 -1.60 -4.11
N THR A 45 3.85 -1.65 -3.01
CA THR A 45 3.35 -2.88 -2.40
C THR A 45 1.99 -2.57 -1.77
N THR A 46 0.97 -3.31 -2.17
CA THR A 46 -0.40 -3.12 -1.71
C THR A 46 -0.99 -4.47 -1.31
N ILE A 47 -1.49 -4.56 -0.08
CA ILE A 47 -2.29 -5.69 0.39
C ILE A 47 -3.68 -5.14 0.65
N GLN A 48 -4.65 -5.59 -0.14
CA GLN A 48 -6.01 -5.11 -0.10
C GLN A 48 -6.98 -6.27 -0.25
N LEU A 49 -8.03 -6.26 0.57
CA LEU A 49 -9.20 -7.12 0.46
C LEU A 49 -10.40 -6.21 0.26
N ASP A 50 -11.09 -6.38 -0.86
CA ASP A 50 -12.36 -5.73 -1.17
C ASP A 50 -13.48 -6.76 -1.03
N GLU A 51 -14.49 -6.43 -0.23
CA GLU A 51 -15.67 -7.26 0.01
C GLU A 51 -16.89 -6.46 -0.44
N GLU A 52 -17.67 -7.02 -1.35
CA GLU A 52 -18.83 -6.35 -1.94
C GLU A 52 -20.06 -7.27 -1.85
N GLU A 53 -21.16 -6.70 -1.39
CA GLU A 53 -22.47 -7.35 -1.37
C GLU A 53 -23.48 -6.49 -2.14
N SER A 54 -24.19 -7.13 -3.07
CA SER A 54 -25.20 -6.46 -3.90
C SER A 54 -26.60 -7.00 -3.57
N PHE A 55 -27.53 -6.08 -3.27
CA PHE A 55 -28.93 -6.37 -3.00
C PHE A 55 -29.84 -5.66 -4.03
N ALA A 56 -31.11 -6.07 -4.09
CA ALA A 56 -32.10 -5.49 -5.00
C ALA A 56 -32.35 -3.98 -4.81
N HIS A 57 -31.98 -3.42 -3.66
CA HIS A 57 -32.20 -2.01 -3.29
C HIS A 57 -30.92 -1.20 -3.09
N GLY A 58 -29.76 -1.77 -3.44
CA GLY A 58 -28.45 -1.16 -3.21
C GLY A 58 -27.41 -2.20 -2.80
N GLY A 59 -26.16 -1.79 -2.66
CA GLY A 59 -25.08 -2.65 -2.21
C GLY A 59 -24.29 -2.03 -1.07
N GLN A 60 -23.43 -2.83 -0.46
CA GLN A 60 -22.43 -2.38 0.50
C GLN A 60 -21.06 -2.90 0.09
N SER A 61 -20.02 -2.14 0.39
CA SER A 61 -18.64 -2.53 0.14
C SER A 61 -17.77 -2.17 1.34
N SER A 62 -16.88 -3.07 1.75
CA SER A 62 -15.83 -2.80 2.72
C SER A 62 -14.46 -3.09 2.11
N GLN A 63 -13.51 -2.20 2.40
CA GLN A 63 -12.13 -2.35 1.98
C GLN A 63 -11.25 -2.44 3.21
N THR A 64 -10.45 -3.51 3.30
CA THR A 64 -9.38 -3.65 4.29
C THR A 64 -8.04 -3.53 3.58
N GLN A 65 -7.21 -2.57 3.98
CA GLN A 65 -5.92 -2.30 3.37
C GLN A 65 -4.81 -2.27 4.42
N TYR A 66 -3.67 -2.89 4.11
CA TYR A 66 -2.43 -2.79 4.87
C TYR A 66 -1.32 -2.21 4.01
N HIS A 67 -0.51 -1.34 4.61
CA HIS A 67 0.67 -0.78 3.97
C HIS A 67 1.90 -1.55 4.45
N ILE A 68 2.45 -2.36 3.57
CA ILE A 68 3.67 -3.14 3.83
C ILE A 68 4.81 -2.56 3.01
N CYS A 69 6.03 -2.48 3.56
CA CYS A 69 7.19 -2.10 2.76
C CYS A 69 7.68 -3.28 1.91
N PRO A 70 8.47 -3.04 0.84
CA PRO A 70 8.96 -4.08 -0.07
C PRO A 70 9.82 -5.14 0.62
N SER A 71 10.56 -4.75 1.67
CA SER A 71 11.34 -5.69 2.48
C SER A 71 10.41 -6.65 3.21
N CYS A 72 9.45 -6.15 3.99
CA CYS A 72 8.51 -6.98 4.73
C CYS A 72 7.61 -7.81 3.80
N PHE A 73 7.25 -7.29 2.63
CA PHE A 73 6.55 -8.08 1.63
C PHE A 73 7.37 -9.31 1.21
N LYS A 74 8.65 -9.12 0.88
CA LYS A 74 9.53 -10.21 0.45
C LYS A 74 9.90 -11.15 1.60
N THR A 75 10.14 -10.65 2.80
CA THR A 75 10.66 -11.46 3.92
C THR A 75 9.59 -12.12 4.76
N GLU A 76 8.43 -11.49 4.92
CA GLU A 76 7.35 -12.02 5.75
C GLU A 76 6.28 -12.65 4.85
N LEU A 77 5.62 -11.85 4.02
CA LEU A 77 4.41 -12.29 3.32
C LEU A 77 4.71 -13.28 2.19
N ALA A 78 5.64 -12.95 1.29
CA ALA A 78 6.03 -13.82 0.18
C ALA A 78 6.62 -15.14 0.68
N LYS A 79 7.53 -15.07 1.67
CA LYS A 79 8.06 -16.28 2.32
C LYS A 79 6.97 -17.10 3.01
N TRP A 80 5.97 -16.48 3.61
CA TRP A 80 4.85 -17.19 4.19
C TRP A 80 4.07 -17.97 3.11
N PHE A 81 3.77 -17.36 1.95
CA PHE A 81 3.13 -18.07 0.84
C PHE A 81 3.97 -19.24 0.30
N GLU A 82 5.27 -19.02 0.12
CA GLU A 82 6.22 -20.02 -0.36
C GLU A 82 6.36 -21.19 0.62
N SER A 83 6.45 -20.92 1.93
CA SER A 83 6.60 -21.95 2.97
C SER A 83 5.30 -22.72 3.25
N HIS A 84 4.16 -22.05 3.24
CA HIS A 84 2.91 -22.64 3.71
C HIS A 84 2.17 -23.44 2.61
N ARG A 85 2.32 -23.02 1.35
CA ARG A 85 1.62 -23.64 0.21
C ARG A 85 2.53 -24.00 -0.97
N GLN A 86 3.86 -23.86 -0.83
CA GLN A 86 4.81 -24.01 -1.95
C GLN A 86 4.42 -23.14 -3.15
N ALA A 87 3.75 -22.02 -2.89
CA ALA A 87 3.33 -21.09 -3.92
C ALA A 87 4.57 -20.45 -4.54
N LYS A 88 4.55 -20.22 -5.85
CA LYS A 88 5.63 -19.52 -6.55
C LYS A 88 5.10 -18.18 -7.08
N PRO A 89 5.84 -17.08 -6.90
CA PRO A 89 5.42 -15.80 -7.43
C PRO A 89 5.41 -15.84 -8.96
N THR A 90 4.36 -15.28 -9.56
CA THR A 90 4.35 -14.97 -11.00
C THR A 90 5.02 -13.62 -11.20
N VAL A 91 6.04 -13.57 -12.07
CA VAL A 91 6.78 -12.34 -12.39
C VAL A 91 6.59 -12.01 -13.86
N THR A 92 5.93 -10.88 -14.13
CA THR A 92 5.75 -10.35 -15.49
C THR A 92 6.67 -9.14 -15.68
N LYS A 93 7.41 -9.11 -16.79
CA LYS A 93 8.27 -7.98 -17.17
C LYS A 93 7.71 -7.34 -18.42
N SER A 94 7.52 -6.03 -18.40
CA SER A 94 7.18 -5.20 -19.56
C SER A 94 8.19 -4.06 -19.67
N VAL A 95 8.47 -3.64 -20.91
CA VAL A 95 9.20 -2.40 -21.20
C VAL A 95 8.14 -1.44 -21.72
N TRP A 96 7.95 -0.30 -21.06
CA TRP A 96 7.00 0.75 -21.41
C TRP A 96 7.73 2.03 -21.79
#